data_AF-A0A137NRQ1-F1
#
_entry.id   AF-A0A137NRQ1-F1
#
_cell.length_a   1.000
_cell.length_b   1.000
_cell.length_c   1.000
_cell.angle_alpha   90.00
_cell.angle_beta   90.00
_cell.angle_gamma   90.00
#
_symmetry.space_group_name_H-M   'P 1'
#
loop_
_entity.id
_entity.type
_entity.pdbx_description
1 polymer ?
#
loop_
_entity_poly.entity_id
_entity_poly.type
_entity_poly.pdbx_seq_one_letter_code
_entity_poly.pdbx_strand_id
1 'polypeptide(L)'
;MKEQNPSLNRLSIKPEPKRRFDIKKILILSLVAYVIYYIIGMVTNQLFWEPNTDCAWIKDKKPSIICSKKCGQESLACRQSCFKEDQECYRKCYDNAYLPCYDTCYESTTSQIKKCETSTS
;
A
#
# COMPACT_ATOMS: atom_id res chain seq x y z
N MET A 1 -60.56 24.29 67.58
CA MET A 1 -60.87 25.04 66.33
C MET A 1 -59.62 25.75 65.87
N LYS A 2 -59.06 25.37 64.72
CA LYS A 2 -58.20 26.22 63.90
C LYS A 2 -58.22 25.71 62.46
N GLU A 3 -58.41 26.67 61.57
CA GLU A 3 -58.86 26.57 60.18
C GLU A 3 -57.97 25.73 59.26
N GLN A 4 -58.65 25.07 58.31
CA GLN A 4 -58.10 24.73 57.00
C GLN A 4 -57.66 26.00 56.26
N ASN A 5 -56.46 26.01 55.72
CA ASN A 5 -56.25 26.68 54.43
C ASN A 5 -55.20 25.92 53.58
N PRO A 6 -55.53 25.52 52.35
CA PRO A 6 -54.67 24.71 51.49
C PRO A 6 -53.83 25.61 50.59
N SER A 7 -52.59 25.88 50.97
CA SER A 7 -51.63 26.56 50.10
C SER A 7 -51.01 25.55 49.14
N LEU A 8 -51.74 25.31 48.07
CA LEU A 8 -51.30 24.71 46.82
C LEU A 8 -50.02 25.44 46.34
N ASN A 9 -48.84 24.95 46.76
CA ASN A 9 -47.57 25.40 46.21
C ASN A 9 -47.48 24.92 44.75
N ARG A 10 -47.97 25.77 43.85
CA ARG A 10 -47.80 25.66 42.41
C ARG A 10 -46.31 25.49 42.11
N LEU A 11 -46.02 24.32 41.56
CA LEU A 11 -44.93 24.04 40.63
C LEU A 11 -44.28 25.30 40.05
N SER A 12 -43.08 25.62 40.56
CA SER A 12 -42.11 26.39 39.77
C SER A 12 -41.22 25.38 39.04
N ILE A 13 -41.79 24.69 38.05
CA ILE A 13 -40.99 23.99 37.05
C ILE A 13 -40.32 25.09 36.23
N LYS A 14 -39.07 25.38 36.57
CA LYS A 14 -38.17 26.20 35.77
C LYS A 14 -38.20 25.61 34.35
N PRO A 15 -38.53 26.37 33.30
CA PRO A 15 -38.47 25.83 31.95
C PRO A 15 -37.03 25.44 31.67
N GLU A 16 -36.75 24.14 31.58
CA GLU A 16 -35.47 23.66 31.06
C GLU A 16 -35.28 24.29 29.67
N PRO A 17 -34.09 24.83 29.36
CA PRO A 17 -33.83 25.34 28.05
C PRO A 17 -33.93 24.17 27.07
N LYS A 18 -35.03 24.11 26.31
CA LYS A 18 -35.13 23.24 25.13
C LYS A 18 -33.97 23.60 24.22
N ARG A 19 -32.87 22.84 24.29
CA ARG A 19 -31.79 22.88 23.31
C ARG A 19 -32.42 22.51 21.98
N ARG A 20 -32.78 23.52 21.20
CA ARG A 20 -33.11 23.35 19.79
C ARG A 20 -31.80 23.01 19.10
N PHE A 21 -31.49 21.72 19.05
CA PHE A 21 -30.41 21.23 18.21
C PHE A 21 -30.80 21.55 16.77
N ASP A 22 -30.12 22.52 16.19
CA ASP A 22 -30.31 22.87 14.79
C ASP A 22 -29.67 21.75 13.96
N ILE A 23 -30.52 20.83 13.49
CA ILE A 23 -30.13 19.64 12.73
C ILE A 23 -29.25 20.05 11.54
N LYS A 24 -29.51 21.22 10.93
CA LYS A 24 -28.69 21.73 9.82
C LYS A 24 -27.24 21.98 10.26
N LYS A 25 -27.03 22.56 11.45
CA LYS A 25 -25.69 22.80 11.98
C LYS A 25 -24.95 21.49 12.29
N ILE A 26 -25.67 20.49 12.80
CA ILE A 26 -25.09 19.17 13.07
C ILE A 26 -24.66 18.49 11.77
N LEU A 27 -25.50 18.55 10.73
CA LEU A 27 -25.17 17.99 9.41
C LEU A 27 -23.97 18.69 8.79
N ILE A 28 -23.89 20.01 8.87
CA ILE A 28 -22.73 20.78 8.39
C ILE A 28 -21.45 20.37 9.14
N LEU A 29 -21.50 20.29 10.46
CA LEU A 29 -20.35 19.87 11.28
C LEU A 29 -19.90 18.44 10.94
N SER A 30 -20.85 17.52 10.76
CA SER A 30 -20.54 16.14 10.38
C SER A 30 -19.88 16.06 9.00
N LEU A 31 -20.35 16.86 8.04
CA LEU A 31 -19.77 16.89 6.70
C LEU A 31 -18.35 17.47 6.71
N VAL A 32 -18.12 18.54 7.48
CA VAL A 32 -16.78 19.13 7.66
C VAL A 32 -15.83 18.12 8.31
N ALA A 33 -16.27 17.41 9.35
CA ALA A 33 -15.47 16.37 10.00
C ALA A 33 -15.11 15.22 9.05
N TYR A 34 -16.05 14.80 8.20
CA TYR A 34 -15.81 13.77 7.18
C TYR A 34 -14.76 14.21 6.15
N VAL A 35 -14.85 15.45 5.66
CA VAL A 35 -13.87 16.00 4.71
C VAL A 35 -12.48 16.09 5.34
N ILE A 36 -12.38 16.57 6.58
CA ILE A 36 -11.10 16.63 7.32
C ILE A 36 -10.51 15.23 7.49
N TYR A 37 -11.33 14.25 7.90
CA TYR A 37 -10.89 12.86 8.03
C TYR A 37 -10.37 12.30 6.70
N TYR A 38 -11.06 12.59 5.59
CA TYR A 38 -10.64 12.14 4.26
C TYR A 38 -9.31 12.75 3.83
N ILE A 39 -9.13 14.06 4.07
CA ILE A 39 -7.86 14.76 3.76
C ILE A 39 -6.72 14.19 4.63
N ILE A 40 -6.94 14.00 5.92
CA ILE A 40 -5.95 13.37 6.80
C ILE A 40 -5.62 11.98 6.29
N GLY A 41 -6.61 11.15 5.94
CA GLY A 41 -6.40 9.82 5.37
C GLY A 41 -5.57 9.83 4.08
N MET A 42 -5.83 10.78 3.18
CA MET A 42 -5.06 10.95 1.94
C MET A 42 -3.61 11.38 2.24
N VAL A 43 -3.41 12.32 3.16
CA VAL A 43 -2.10 12.82 3.56
C VAL A 43 -1.32 11.75 4.34
N THR A 44 -1.95 11.00 5.24
CA THR A 44 -1.32 9.87 5.93
C THR A 44 -1.03 8.73 4.96
N ASN A 45 -1.88 8.47 3.96
CA ASN A 45 -1.55 7.50 2.92
C ASN A 45 -0.39 7.96 2.03
N GLN A 46 -0.17 9.26 1.87
CA GLN A 46 1.01 9.78 1.16
C GLN A 46 2.27 9.79 2.03
N LEU A 47 2.16 10.13 3.32
CA LEU A 47 3.28 10.22 4.26
C LEU A 47 3.71 8.87 4.85
N PHE A 48 2.78 7.92 5.01
CA PHE A 48 3.06 6.59 5.57
C PHE A 48 3.49 5.57 4.50
N TRP A 49 3.65 6.02 3.25
CA TRP A 49 4.23 5.24 2.14
C TRP A 49 5.70 5.57 1.88
N GLU A 50 6.44 6.01 2.89
CA GLU A 50 7.89 5.81 2.94
C GLU A 50 8.25 4.60 3.83
N PRO A 51 7.97 3.34 3.43
CA PRO A 51 8.84 2.27 3.87
C PRO A 51 10.15 2.47 3.10
N ASN A 52 11.26 2.75 3.79
CA ASN A 52 12.64 2.66 3.28
C ASN A 52 12.71 2.13 1.84
N THR A 53 12.65 3.07 0.88
CA THR A 53 12.28 2.81 -0.52
C THR A 53 13.29 1.95 -1.26
N ASP A 54 14.44 1.69 -0.67
CA ASP A 54 15.50 0.88 -1.26
C ASP A 54 15.21 -0.62 -1.30
N CYS A 55 14.21 -1.09 -0.55
CA CYS A 55 13.89 -2.52 -0.42
C CYS A 55 12.44 -2.88 -0.75
N ALA A 56 11.61 -1.89 -1.09
CA ALA A 56 10.20 -2.11 -1.45
C ALA A 56 10.05 -3.05 -2.66
N TRP A 57 11.01 -3.01 -3.60
CA TRP A 57 11.03 -3.87 -4.78
C TRP A 57 11.22 -5.36 -4.46
N ILE A 58 11.68 -5.76 -3.26
CA ILE A 58 11.81 -7.20 -2.91
C ILE A 58 10.43 -7.88 -2.85
N LYS A 59 9.39 -7.13 -2.46
CA LYS A 59 8.00 -7.62 -2.46
C LYS A 59 7.43 -7.72 -3.87
N ASP A 60 7.88 -6.84 -4.77
CA ASP A 60 7.56 -6.87 -6.18
C ASP A 60 8.60 -7.75 -6.91
N LYS A 61 8.35 -9.05 -7.10
CA LYS A 61 9.20 -9.99 -7.88
C LYS A 61 9.56 -9.56 -9.34
N LYS A 62 9.23 -8.33 -9.75
CA LYS A 62 9.41 -7.70 -11.06
C LYS A 62 10.86 -7.64 -11.57
N PRO A 63 11.89 -7.26 -10.79
CA PRO A 63 13.21 -7.04 -11.39
C PRO A 63 13.89 -8.33 -11.86
N SER A 64 13.75 -9.44 -11.12
CA SER A 64 14.29 -10.74 -11.55
C SER A 64 13.54 -11.32 -12.76
N ILE A 65 12.24 -11.09 -12.87
CA ILE A 65 11.42 -11.50 -14.02
C ILE A 65 11.81 -10.70 -15.28
N ILE A 66 12.04 -9.39 -15.15
CA ILE A 66 12.45 -8.54 -16.27
C ILE A 66 13.85 -8.93 -16.76
N CYS A 67 14.79 -9.17 -15.84
CA CYS A 67 16.17 -9.53 -16.18
C CYS A 67 16.25 -10.90 -16.87
N SER A 68 15.58 -11.93 -16.31
CA SER A 68 15.52 -13.27 -16.92
C SER A 68 14.82 -13.27 -18.30
N LYS A 69 13.81 -12.41 -18.50
CA LYS A 69 13.17 -12.25 -19.81
C LYS A 69 14.13 -11.71 -20.86
N LYS A 70 15.01 -10.76 -20.51
CA LYS A 70 16.04 -10.23 -21.40
C LYS A 70 17.06 -11.31 -21.80
N CYS A 71 17.53 -12.10 -20.83
CA CYS A 71 18.42 -13.24 -21.10
C CYS A 71 17.77 -14.29 -22.01
N GLY A 72 16.47 -14.52 -21.83
CA GLY A 72 15.68 -15.39 -22.71
C GLY A 72 15.65 -14.89 -24.16
N GLN A 73 15.57 -13.57 -24.38
CA GLN A 73 15.58 -12.99 -25.73
C GLN A 73 16.95 -13.12 -26.41
N GLU A 74 18.04 -12.93 -25.68
CA GLU A 74 19.39 -13.09 -26.22
C GLU A 74 19.68 -14.55 -26.59
N SER A 75 19.29 -15.50 -25.74
CA SER A 75 19.37 -16.93 -26.08
C SER A 75 18.48 -17.28 -27.27
N LEU A 76 17.29 -16.70 -27.38
CA LEU A 76 16.41 -16.91 -28.53
C LEU A 76 17.03 -16.40 -29.83
N ALA A 77 17.66 -15.21 -29.81
CA ALA A 77 18.37 -14.67 -30.95
C ALA A 77 19.54 -15.57 -31.37
N CYS A 78 20.30 -16.12 -30.42
CA CYS A 78 21.33 -17.13 -30.70
C CYS A 78 20.72 -18.39 -31.35
N ARG A 79 19.58 -18.86 -30.85
CA ARG A 79 18.91 -20.05 -31.39
C ARG A 79 18.36 -19.87 -32.80
N GLN A 80 18.13 -18.63 -33.25
CA GLN A 80 17.66 -18.34 -34.61
C GLN A 80 18.74 -18.59 -35.67
N SER A 81 20.03 -18.58 -35.30
CA SER A 81 21.13 -18.94 -36.20
C SER A 81 21.44 -20.45 -36.20
N CYS A 82 20.84 -21.23 -35.30
CA CYS A 82 20.98 -22.68 -35.26
C CYS A 82 20.08 -23.36 -36.29
N PHE A 83 20.54 -24.50 -36.83
CA PHE A 83 19.66 -25.41 -37.57
C PHE A 83 18.60 -26.01 -36.64
N LYS A 84 17.38 -26.22 -37.15
CA LYS A 84 16.21 -26.67 -36.37
C LYS A 84 16.41 -27.99 -35.61
N GLU A 85 17.37 -28.80 -36.01
CA GLU A 85 17.64 -30.13 -35.43
C GLU A 85 18.99 -30.19 -34.68
N ASP A 86 19.74 -29.09 -34.65
CA ASP A 86 21.05 -29.05 -33.99
C ASP A 86 20.91 -28.76 -32.49
N GLN A 87 20.59 -29.82 -31.73
CA GLN A 87 20.48 -29.78 -30.27
C GLN A 87 21.76 -29.28 -29.59
N GLU A 88 22.94 -29.50 -30.18
CA GLU A 88 24.21 -29.04 -29.62
C GLU A 88 24.32 -27.52 -29.72
N CYS A 89 23.90 -26.94 -30.84
CA CYS A 89 23.81 -25.49 -31.02
C CYS A 89 22.81 -24.85 -30.05
N TYR A 90 21.62 -25.45 -29.86
CA TYR A 90 20.65 -24.99 -28.86
C TYR A 90 21.23 -24.99 -27.44
N ARG A 91 22.01 -26.03 -27.10
CA ARG A 91 22.65 -26.16 -25.78
C ARG A 91 23.75 -25.10 -25.60
N LYS A 92 24.60 -24.89 -26.61
CA LYS A 92 25.61 -23.81 -26.61
C LYS A 92 24.98 -22.42 -26.45
N CYS A 93 23.86 -22.15 -27.10
CA CYS A 93 23.13 -20.89 -26.94
C CYS A 93 22.51 -20.72 -25.54
N TYR A 94 22.20 -21.82 -24.85
CA TYR A 94 21.77 -21.77 -23.46
C TYR A 94 22.97 -21.53 -22.55
N ASP A 95 24.04 -22.30 -22.71
CA ASP A 95 25.23 -22.24 -21.85
C ASP A 95 26.01 -20.93 -22.00
N ASN A 96 26.07 -20.35 -23.20
CA ASN A 96 26.87 -19.15 -23.46
C ASN A 96 26.10 -17.84 -23.39
N ALA A 97 24.79 -17.83 -23.69
CA ALA A 97 24.00 -16.61 -23.72
C ALA A 97 22.99 -16.53 -22.57
N TYR A 98 22.29 -17.64 -22.26
CA TYR A 98 21.27 -17.62 -21.21
C TYR A 98 21.88 -17.70 -19.81
N LEU A 99 22.72 -18.73 -19.55
CA LEU A 99 23.25 -19.02 -18.22
C LEU A 99 24.03 -17.83 -17.61
N PRO A 100 25.03 -17.24 -18.32
CA PRO A 100 25.84 -16.18 -17.74
C PRO A 100 25.04 -14.91 -17.46
N CYS A 101 24.07 -14.60 -18.34
CA CYS A 101 23.14 -13.50 -18.15
C CYS A 101 22.22 -13.76 -16.95
N TYR A 102 21.65 -14.96 -16.84
CA TYR A 102 20.77 -15.34 -15.75
C TYR A 102 21.50 -15.32 -14.40
N ASP A 103 22.71 -15.87 -14.34
CA ASP A 103 23.53 -15.90 -13.12
C ASP A 103 23.87 -14.47 -12.66
N THR A 104 24.24 -13.59 -13.59
CA THR A 104 24.47 -12.17 -13.29
C THR A 104 23.21 -11.49 -12.74
N CYS A 105 22.05 -11.75 -13.35
CA CYS A 105 20.76 -11.25 -12.88
C CYS A 105 20.43 -11.77 -11.47
N TYR A 106 20.68 -13.06 -11.23
CA TYR A 106 20.40 -13.73 -9.97
C TYR A 106 21.33 -13.21 -8.86
N GLU A 107 22.64 -13.10 -9.10
CA GLU A 107 23.61 -12.57 -8.14
C GLU A 107 23.33 -11.11 -7.77
N SER A 108 22.99 -10.27 -8.75
CA SER A 108 22.62 -8.87 -8.51
C SER A 108 21.38 -8.79 -7.62
N THR A 109 20.35 -9.60 -7.92
CA THR A 109 19.12 -9.64 -7.12
C THR A 109 19.40 -10.13 -5.70
N THR A 110 20.16 -11.22 -5.56
CA THR A 110 20.47 -11.84 -4.27
C THR A 110 21.32 -10.93 -3.39
N SER A 111 22.28 -10.21 -3.99
CA SER A 111 23.11 -9.23 -3.28
C SER A 111 22.30 -8.06 -2.75
N GLN A 112 21.31 -7.59 -3.52
CA GLN A 112 20.42 -6.52 -3.08
C GLN A 112 19.43 -7.00 -2.01
N ILE A 113 18.93 -8.24 -2.09
CA ILE A 113 18.11 -8.86 -1.03
C ILE A 113 18.90 -8.91 0.28
N LYS A 114 20.14 -9.41 0.26
CA LYS A 114 20.99 -9.49 1.46
C LYS A 114 21.26 -8.12 2.08
N LYS A 115 21.50 -7.09 1.27
CA LYS A 115 21.66 -5.70 1.75
C LYS A 115 20.39 -5.22 2.48
N CYS A 116 19.23 -5.55 1.95
CA CYS A 116 17.97 -5.19 2.57
C CYS A 116 17.71 -5.94 3.88
N GLU A 117 17.97 -7.24 3.95
CA GLU A 117 17.80 -8.04 5.18
C GLU A 117 18.70 -7.55 6.32
N THR A 118 19.94 -7.15 6.00
CA THR A 118 20.92 -6.61 6.96
C THR A 118 20.64 -5.17 7.39
N SER A 119 19.90 -4.39 6.59
CA SER A 119 19.52 -3.00 6.93
C SER A 119 18.33 -2.91 7.89
N THR A 120 17.64 -4.04 8.13
CA THR A 120 16.46 -4.15 9.00
C THR A 120 16.72 -4.84 10.34
N SER A 121 17.96 -5.22 10.66
CA SER A 121 18.39 -5.64 12.01
C SER A 121 18.97 -4.48 12.79
#